data_AF-A0A7Y2CNJ3-F1
#
_entry.id   AF-A0A7Y2CNJ3-F1
#
_cell.length_a   1.000
_cell.length_b   1.000
_cell.length_c   1.000
_cell.angle_alpha   90.00
_cell.angle_beta   90.00
_cell.angle_gamma   90.00
#
_symmetry.space_group_name_H-M   'P 1'
#
loop_
_entity.id
_entity.type
_entity.pdbx_description
1 polymer ?
#
loop_
_entity_poly.entity_id
_entity_poly.type
_entity_poly.pdbx_seq_one_letter_code
_entity_poly.pdbx_strand_id
1 'polypeptide(L)' 'MSSAKTFFLMALFVLVGLPMVAYLWETINQLLALQVDLVRIGISIPVLALLIGLLAIVGRRVNAWHSEPEKT' A
#
# COMPACT_ATOMS: atom_id res chain seq x y z
N MET A 1 18.81 5.59 -13.04
CA MET A 1 18.46 4.62 -11.98
C MET A 1 18.44 3.25 -12.62
N SER A 2 19.24 2.27 -12.17
CA SER A 2 19.34 0.96 -12.85
C SER A 2 17.98 0.25 -12.89
N SER A 3 17.51 -0.16 -14.06
CA SER A 3 16.17 -0.74 -14.28
C SER A 3 15.86 -1.89 -13.32
N ALA A 4 16.87 -2.70 -12.98
CA ALA A 4 16.76 -3.79 -12.01
C ALA A 4 16.32 -3.32 -10.61
N LYS A 5 16.75 -2.13 -10.16
CA LYS A 5 16.34 -1.56 -8.87
C LYS A 5 14.86 -1.20 -8.84
N THR A 6 14.32 -0.70 -9.95
CA THR A 6 12.89 -0.35 -10.05
C THR A 6 12.02 -1.60 -10.01
N PHE A 7 12.39 -2.63 -10.77
CA PHE A 7 11.68 -3.92 -10.74
C PHE A 7 11.73 -4.56 -9.35
N PHE A 8 12.89 -4.54 -8.69
CA PHE A 8 13.03 -5.04 -7.33
C PHE A 8 12.15 -4.27 -6.33
N LEU A 9 12.11 -2.94 -6.41
CA LEU A 9 11.25 -2.12 -5.55
C LEU A 9 9.76 -2.37 -5.80
N MET A 10 9.34 -2.57 -7.06
CA MET A 10 7.96 -2.95 -7.38
C MET A 10 7.62 -4.33 -6.82
N ALA A 11 8.51 -5.32 -6.98
CA ALA A 11 8.29 -6.66 -6.45
C ALA A 11 8.18 -6.64 -4.92
N LEU A 12 9.07 -5.91 -4.23
CA LEU A 12 9.01 -5.74 -2.79
C LEU A 12 7.73 -5.03 -2.34
N PHE A 13 7.32 -4.00 -3.08
CA PHE A 13 6.07 -3.28 -2.81
C PHE A 13 4.86 -4.20 -2.91
N VAL A 14 4.77 -5.05 -3.93
CA VAL A 14 3.68 -6.02 -4.08
C VAL A 14 3.74 -7.06 -2.95
N LEU A 15 4.93 -7.58 -2.66
CA LEU A 15 5.13 -8.63 -1.65
C LEU A 15 4.75 -8.17 -0.23
N VAL A 16 4.92 -6.89 0.07
CA VAL A 16 4.53 -6.29 1.36
C VAL A 16 3.12 -5.71 1.33
N GLY A 17 2.72 -5.05 0.24
CA GLY A 17 1.43 -4.40 0.11
C GLY A 17 0.27 -5.40 0.07
N LEU A 18 0.44 -6.53 -0.61
CA LEU A 18 -0.60 -7.56 -0.74
C LEU A 18 -1.03 -8.15 0.62
N PRO A 19 -0.12 -8.60 1.51
CA PRO A 19 -0.52 -9.09 2.83
C PRO A 19 -1.12 -7.99 3.71
N MET A 20 -0.69 -6.72 3.56
CA MET A 20 -1.30 -5.60 4.27
C MET A 20 -2.76 -5.38 3.86
N VAL A 21 -3.04 -5.36 2.56
CA VAL A 21 -4.40 -5.24 2.03
C VAL A 21 -5.26 -6.42 2.47
N ALA A 22 -4.73 -7.65 2.38
CA ALA A 22 -5.44 -8.84 2.83
C ALA A 22 -5.79 -8.78 4.32
N TYR A 23 -4.84 -8.35 5.17
CA TYR A 23 -5.07 -8.18 6.60
C TYR A 23 -6.17 -7.17 6.89
N LEU A 24 -6.11 -5.98 6.26
CA LEU A 24 -7.10 -4.93 6.45
C LEU A 24 -8.48 -5.36 5.95
N TRP A 25 -8.55 -6.01 4.79
CA TRP A 25 -9.79 -6.56 4.24
C TRP A 25 -10.44 -7.54 5.20
N GLU A 26 -9.66 -8.47 5.74
CA GLU A 26 -10.15 -9.43 6.71
C GLU A 26 -10.59 -8.74 8.02
N THR A 27 -9.97 -7.63 8.41
CA THR A 27 -10.45 -6.81 9.56
C THR A 27 -11.79 -6.17 9.27
N ILE A 28 -12.00 -5.65 8.06
CA ILE A 28 -13.30 -5.14 7.63
C ILE A 28 -14.35 -6.25 7.65
N ASN A 29 -14.05 -7.44 7.12
CA ASN A 29 -14.98 -8.57 7.14
C ASN A 29 -15.39 -8.97 8.56
N GLN A 30 -14.44 -9.02 9.49
CA GLN A 30 -14.72 -9.33 10.89
C GLN A 30 -15.58 -8.25 11.56
N LEU A 31 -15.31 -6.97 11.28
CA LEU A 31 -16.14 -5.86 11.75
C LEU A 31 -17.58 -5.96 11.22
N LEU A 32 -17.74 -6.29 9.93
CA LEU A 32 -19.04 -6.50 9.30
C LEU A 32 -19.77 -7.74 9.86
N ALA A 33 -19.02 -8.76 10.28
CA ALA A 33 -19.54 -9.97 10.92
C ALA A 33 -19.83 -9.80 12.42
N LEU A 34 -19.70 -8.59 12.99
CA LEU A 34 -19.80 -8.31 14.42
C LEU A 34 -18.79 -9.09 15.29
N GLN A 35 -17.75 -9.68 14.69
CA GLN A 35 -16.66 -10.36 15.39
C GLN A 35 -15.57 -9.34 15.71
N VAL A 36 -15.78 -8.58 16.77
CA VAL A 36 -14.88 -7.48 17.14
C VAL A 36 -13.72 -7.99 17.98
N ASP A 37 -12.53 -8.04 17.37
CA ASP A 37 -11.26 -8.21 18.09
C ASP A 37 -10.55 -6.85 18.22
N LEU A 38 -10.52 -6.31 19.45
CA LEU A 38 -9.92 -5.01 19.78
C LEU A 38 -8.41 -4.96 19.50
N VAL A 39 -7.69 -6.07 19.70
CA VAL A 39 -6.24 -6.14 19.44
C VAL A 39 -6.00 -6.02 17.95
N ARG A 40 -6.80 -6.74 17.17
CA ARG A 40 -6.71 -6.74 15.71
C ARG A 40 -7.02 -5.37 15.11
N ILE A 41 -8.03 -4.68 15.63
CA ILE A 41 -8.38 -3.31 15.28
C ILE A 41 -7.23 -2.36 15.63
N GLY A 42 -6.66 -2.49 16.83
CA GLY A 42 -5.51 -1.70 17.25
C GLY A 42 -4.32 -1.82 16.28
N ILE A 43 -4.04 -3.03 15.78
CA ILE A 43 -2.99 -3.29 14.78
C ILE A 43 -3.40 -2.81 13.38
N SER A 44 -4.69 -2.80 13.06
CA SER A 44 -5.16 -2.35 11.75
C SER A 44 -4.89 -0.87 11.49
N ILE A 45 -4.90 -0.03 12.54
CA ILE A 45 -4.61 1.42 12.43
C ILE A 45 -3.20 1.69 11.90
N PRO A 46 -2.11 1.19 12.52
CA PRO A 46 -0.76 1.39 12.00
C PRO A 46 -0.54 0.72 10.65
N VAL A 47 -1.14 -0.45 10.40
CA VAL A 47 -1.06 -1.11 9.07
C VAL A 47 -1.69 -0.24 7.99
N LEU A 48 -2.85 0.36 8.26
CA LEU A 48 -3.53 1.28 7.35
C LEU A 48 -2.68 2.54 7.10
N ALA A 49 -2.11 3.14 8.16
CA ALA A 49 -1.23 4.30 8.03
C ALA A 49 -0.01 3.99 7.15
N LEU A 50 0.60 2.81 7.31
CA LEU A 50 1.73 2.37 6.51
C LEU A 50 1.34 2.16 5.05
N LEU A 51 0.19 1.53 4.79
CA LEU A 51 -0.35 1.34 3.45
C LEU A 51 -0.64 2.68 2.76
N ILE A 52 -1.24 3.65 3.45
CA ILE A 52 -1.49 5.00 2.91
C ILE A 52 -0.17 5.69 2.56
N GLY A 53 0.84 5.62 3.43
CA GLY A 53 2.16 6.19 3.16
C GLY A 53 2.81 5.57 1.92
N LEU A 54 2.74 4.25 1.80
CA LEU A 54 3.21 3.50 0.63
C LEU A 54 2.50 3.94 -0.66
N LEU A 55 1.17 4.04 -0.65
CA LEU A 55 0.38 4.49 -1.79
C LEU A 55 0.66 5.95 -2.16
N ALA A 56 0.86 6.82 -1.17
CA ALA A 56 1.21 8.22 -1.43
C ALA A 56 2.57 8.35 -2.12
N ILE A 57 3.56 7.52 -1.75
CA ILE A 57 4.87 7.49 -2.42
C ILE A 57 4.70 7.06 -3.88
N VAL A 58 3.95 5.98 -4.13
CA VAL A 58 3.70 5.49 -5.49
C VAL A 58 2.91 6.51 -6.32
N GLY A 59 1.85 7.07 -5.76
CA GLY A 59 1.03 8.09 -6.42
C GLY A 59 1.84 9.32 -6.82
N ARG A 60 2.74 9.79 -5.95
CA ARG A 60 3.67 10.89 -6.28
C ARG A 60 4.61 10.54 -7.44
N ARG A 61 5.10 9.30 -7.49
CA ARG A 61 5.98 8.83 -8.58
C ARG A 61 5.24 8.73 -9.91
N VAL A 62 4.03 8.17 -9.89
CA VAL A 62 3.17 8.07 -11.09
C VAL A 62 2.81 9.45 -11.60
N ASN A 63 2.42 10.38 -10.72
CA ASN A 63 2.07 11.74 -11.11
C ASN A 63 3.27 12.52 -11.67
N ALA A 64 4.48 12.28 -11.13
CA ALA A 64 5.71 12.86 -11.65
C ALA A 64 6.04 12.37 -13.07
N TRP A 65 5.78 11.09 -13.38
CA TRP A 65 5.94 10.56 -14.74
C TRP A 65 4.91 11.12 -15.73
N HIS A 66 3.70 11.43 -15.26
CA HIS A 66 2.68 12.08 -16.09
C HIS A 66 2.98 13.55 -16.38
N SER A 67 3.84 14.19 -15.58
CA SER A 67 4.16 15.61 -15.68
C SER A 67 5.47 15.90 -16.42
N GLU A 68 6.13 14.90 -17.01
CA GLU A 68 7.28 15.15 -17.89
C GLU A 68 6.77 15.87 -19.16
N PRO A 69 7.18 17.13 -19.41
CA PRO A 69 6.76 17.83 -20.61
C PRO A 69 7.34 17.10 -21.82
N GLU A 70 6.46 16.71 -22.74
CA GLU A 70 6.80 16.29 -24.08
C GLU A 70 7.67 17.40 -24.70
N LYS A 71 8.99 17.16 -24.74
CA LYS A 71 9.93 18.05 -25.43
C LYS A 71 9.67 17.91 -26.93
N THR A 72 8.72 18.70 -27.42
CA THR A 72 8.56 19.02 -28.84
C THR A 72 9.63 20.01 -29.27
#